data_AF-A0AAW4WF00-F1
#
_entry.id   AF-A0AAW4WF00-F1
#
_cell.length_a   1.000
_cell.length_b   1.000
_cell.length_c   1.000
_cell.angle_alpha   90.00
_cell.angle_beta   90.00
_cell.angle_gamma   90.00
#
_symmetry.space_group_name_H-M   'P 1'
#
loop_
_entity.id
_entity.type
_entity.pdbx_description
1 polymer ?
#
loop_
_entity_poly.entity_id
_entity_poly.type
_entity_poly.pdbx_seq_one_letter_code
_entity_poly.pdbx_strand_id
1 'polypeptide(L)' 'MVIAGTINRVAFYCRVNHRDRDYEKYLDDVMRCLEEEYGKQKWDLQIFFEEASGADPNRKEFNRLKAEIAA' A
#
# COMPACT_ATOMS: atom_id res chain seq x y z
N MET A 1 -13.78 -10.41 7.70
CA MET A 1 -13.83 -11.88 7.91
C MET A 1 -12.41 -12.40 7.79
N VAL A 2 -11.78 -12.80 8.90
CA VAL A 2 -10.41 -13.34 8.90
C VAL A 2 -10.51 -14.85 8.77
N ILE A 3 -10.08 -15.40 7.63
CA ILE A 3 -10.09 -16.84 7.38
C ILE A 3 -8.75 -17.40 7.85
N ALA A 4 -8.77 -18.26 8.87
CA ALA A 4 -7.56 -18.90 9.38
C ALA A 4 -6.82 -19.64 8.25
N GLY A 5 -5.52 -19.32 8.08
CA GLY A 5 -4.68 -19.84 7.00
C GLY A 5 -4.47 -18.89 5.81
N THR A 6 -5.21 -17.78 5.76
CA THR A 6 -5.01 -16.72 4.75
C THR A 6 -4.14 -15.62 5.35
N ILE A 7 -3.00 -15.32 4.71
CA ILE A 7 -2.20 -14.13 5.05
C ILE A 7 -3.02 -12.91 4.64
N ASN A 8 -3.33 -12.03 5.58
CA ASN A 8 -4.00 -10.77 5.28
C ASN A 8 -2.95 -9.84 4.63
N ARG A 9 -2.94 -9.81 3.30
CA ARG A 9 -2.04 -8.95 2.52
C ARG A 9 -2.64 -7.55 2.40
N VAL A 10 -1.81 -6.54 2.58
CA VAL A 10 -2.18 -5.14 2.38
C VAL A 10 -1.14 -4.51 1.48
N ALA A 11 -1.59 -3.81 0.45
CA ALA A 11 -0.73 -3.03 -0.41
C ALA A 11 -0.93 -1.54 -0.13
N PHE A 12 0.15 -0.81 0.16
CA PHE A 12 0.15 0.63 0.30
C PHE A 12 0.76 1.28 -0.93
N TYR A 13 -0.02 2.08 -1.64
CA TYR A 13 0.44 2.80 -2.83
C TYR A 13 0.64 4.28 -2.53
N CYS A 14 1.88 4.73 -2.61
CA CYS A 14 2.26 6.12 -2.44
C CYS A 14 2.79 6.68 -3.76
N ARG A 15 2.21 7.81 -4.19
CA ARG A 15 2.68 8.56 -5.36
C ARG A 15 2.98 9.99 -4.95
N VAL A 16 4.20 10.43 -5.27
CA VAL A 16 4.66 11.80 -5.04
C VAL A 16 5.03 12.47 -6.36
N ASN A 17 4.83 13.79 -6.45
CA ASN A 17 5.14 14.54 -7.66
C ASN A 17 6.60 15.06 -7.70
N HIS A 18 7.25 15.26 -6.54
CA HIS A 18 8.68 15.55 -6.48
C HIS A 18 9.27 15.30 -5.08
N ARG A 19 10.44 14.64 -5.05
CA ARG A 19 11.53 14.65 -4.04
C ARG A 19 11.27 14.49 -2.54
N ASP A 20 10.03 14.40 -2.06
CA ASP A 20 9.78 14.16 -0.64
C ASP A 20 9.57 12.67 -0.39
N ARG A 21 10.60 12.03 0.18
CA ARG A 21 10.58 10.60 0.57
C ARG A 21 9.97 10.38 1.95
N ASP A 22 9.38 11.40 2.54
CA ASP A 22 8.83 11.34 3.90
C ASP A 22 7.43 10.68 3.93
N TYR A 23 7.24 9.59 3.18
CA TYR A 23 5.98 8.84 3.20
C TYR A 23 5.89 7.89 4.40
N GLU A 24 7.02 7.54 5.01
CA GLU A 24 7.09 6.66 6.17
C GLU A 24 6.29 7.21 7.34
N LYS A 25 6.19 8.55 7.48
CA LYS A 25 5.36 9.19 8.51
C LYS A 25 3.88 8.82 8.45
N TYR A 26 3.38 8.38 7.29
CA TYR A 26 1.99 7.98 7.12
C TYR A 26 1.77 6.50 7.41
N LEU A 27 2.82 5.69 7.48
CA LEU A 27 2.69 4.24 7.67
C LEU A 27 2.13 3.90 9.05
N ASP A 28 2.57 4.61 10.10
CA ASP A 28 2.09 4.37 11.47
C ASP A 28 0.59 4.67 11.60
N ASP A 29 0.12 5.77 11.03
CA ASP A 29 -1.29 6.14 11.02
C ASP A 29 -2.13 5.12 10.22
N VAL A 30 -1.62 4.66 9.08
CA VAL A 30 -2.29 3.65 8.24
C VAL A 30 -2.39 2.32 8.98
N MET A 31 -1.31 1.86 9.62
CA MET A 31 -1.33 0.64 10.41
C MET A 31 -2.31 0.75 11.58
N ARG A 32 -2.36 1.91 12.26
CA ARG A 32 -3.35 2.16 13.31
C ARG A 32 -4.78 2.07 12.77
N CYS A 33 -5.09 2.70 11.64
CA CYS A 33 -6.41 2.61 11.03
C CYS A 33 -6.79 1.17 10.65
N LEU A 34 -5.84 0.40 10.11
CA LEU A 34 -6.06 -1.02 9.79
C LEU A 34 -6.34 -1.86 11.04
N GLU A 35 -5.61 -1.61 12.13
CA GLU A 35 -5.86 -2.27 13.41
C GLU A 35 -7.20 -1.87 14.04
N GLU A 36 -7.61 -0.61 13.92
CA GLU A 36 -8.90 -0.13 14.44
C GLU A 36 -10.09 -0.72 13.67
N GLU A 37 -10.00 -0.79 12.35
CA GLU A 37 -11.11 -1.24 11.49
C GLU A 37 -11.22 -2.76 11.41
N TYR A 38 -10.10 -3.47 11.34
CA TYR A 38 -10.06 -4.92 11.11
C TYR A 38 -9.54 -5.72 12.31
N GLY A 39 -9.07 -5.05 13.36
CA GLY A 39 -8.47 -5.67 14.54
C GLY A 39 -6.97 -5.93 14.40
N LYS A 40 -6.33 -6.22 15.52
CA LYS A 40 -4.91 -6.59 15.55
C LYS A 40 -4.69 -7.96 14.93
N GLN A 41 -3.96 -7.98 13.81
CA GLN A 41 -3.58 -9.21 13.11
C GLN A 41 -2.21 -9.06 12.44
N LYS A 42 -1.61 -10.19 12.04
CA LYS A 42 -0.39 -10.16 11.23
C LYS A 42 -0.76 -9.77 9.80
N TRP A 43 -0.28 -8.60 9.39
CA TRP A 43 -0.41 -8.09 8.04
C TRP A 43 0.87 -8.31 7.26
N ASP A 44 0.76 -8.79 6.03
CA ASP A 44 1.86 -8.78 5.07
C ASP A 44 1.75 -7.49 4.26
N LEU A 45 2.50 -6.48 4.68
CA LEU A 45 2.47 -5.14 4.08
C LEU A 45 3.45 -5.06 2.91
N GLN A 46 2.92 -4.77 1.72
CA GLN A 46 3.70 -4.42 0.55
C GLN A 46 3.57 -2.92 0.28
N ILE A 47 4.70 -2.24 0.07
CA ILE A 47 4.72 -0.81 -0.21
C ILE A 47 5.14 -0.59 -1.67
N PHE A 48 4.31 0.15 -2.40
CA PHE A 48 4.54 0.59 -3.77
C PHE A 48 4.75 2.10 -3.76
N PHE A 49 5.93 2.55 -4.16
CA PHE A 49 6.28 3.96 -4.15
C PHE A 49 6.76 4.41 -5.53
N GLU A 50 6.16 5.47 -6.07
CA GLU A 50 6.68 6.09 -7.29
C GLU A 50 6.65 7.62 -7.27
N GLU A 51 7.70 8.20 -7.86
CA GLU A 51 7.76 9.61 -8.21
C GLU A 51 7.26 9.78 -9.64
N ALA A 52 6.00 10.14 -9.78
CA ALA A 52 5.34 10.28 -11.07
C ALA A 52 4.17 11.26 -10.99
N SER A 53 3.87 11.92 -12.11
CA SER A 53 2.66 12.73 -12.23
C SER A 53 1.42 11.84 -12.11
N GLY A 54 0.39 12.31 -11.40
CA GLY A 54 -0.90 11.62 -11.35
C GLY A 54 -1.59 11.53 -12.72
N ALA A 55 -1.25 12.43 -13.64
CA ALA A 55 -1.74 12.42 -15.01
C ALA A 55 -1.00 11.44 -15.92
N ASP A 56 0.10 10.84 -15.46
CA ASP A 56 0.83 9.82 -16.21
C ASP A 56 0.04 8.49 -16.18
N PRO A 57 -0.45 7.99 -17.32
CA PRO A 57 -1.13 6.70 -17.39
C PRO A 57 -0.16 5.51 -17.25
N ASN A 58 1.15 5.71 -17.50
CA ASN A 58 2.18 4.66 -17.51
C ASN A 58 3.02 4.61 -16.23
N ARG A 59 2.36 4.86 -15.10
CA ARG A 59 2.89 4.72 -13.74
C ARG A 59 3.30 3.27 -13.43
N LYS A 60 4.61 3.04 -13.24
CA LYS A 60 5.20 1.69 -13.20
C LYS A 60 4.76 0.92 -11.97
N GLU A 61 4.87 1.52 -10.79
CA GLU A 61 4.50 0.84 -9.54
C GLU A 61 2.99 0.68 -9.44
N PHE A 62 2.20 1.61 -9.97
CA PHE A 62 0.76 1.44 -10.10
C PHE A 62 0.38 0.28 -11.03
N ASN A 63 1.07 0.14 -12.15
CA ASN A 63 0.87 -0.97 -13.07
C ASN A 63 1.27 -2.32 -12.44
N ARG A 64 2.35 -2.33 -11.66
CA ARG A 64 2.77 -3.50 -10.89
C ARG A 64 1.75 -3.87 -9.81
N LEU A 65 1.25 -2.91 -9.04
CA LEU A 65 0.17 -3.12 -8.06
C LEU A 65 -1.06 -3.74 -8.72
N LYS A 66 -1.50 -3.21 -9.87
CA LYS A 66 -2.63 -3.78 -10.61
C LYS A 66 -2.38 -5.23 -11.02
N ALA A 67 -1.16 -5.57 -11.42
CA ALA A 67 -0.78 -6.94 -11.76
C ALA A 67 -0.77 -7.86 -10.51
N GLU A 68 -0.27 -7.39 -9.37
CA GLU A 68 -0.25 -8.17 -8.11
C GLU A 68 -1.64 -8.41 -7.53
N ILE A 69 -2.59 -7.48 -7.72
CA ILE A 69 -4.00 -7.69 -7.33
C ILE A 69 -4.70 -8.69 -8.25
N ALA A 70 -4.33 -8.74 -9.53
CA ALA A 70 -4.93 -9.63 -10.52
C ALA A 70 -4.39 -11.07 -10.49
N ALA A 71 -3.28 -11.30 -9.78
CA ALA A 71 -2.61 -12.61 -9.65
C ALA A 71 -3.17 -13.45 -8.49
#